data_AF-A0A817GTA5-F1
#
_entry.id   AF-A0A817GTA5-F1
#
_cell.length_a   1.000
_cell.length_b   1.000
_cell.length_c   1.000
_cell.angle_alpha   90.00
_cell.angle_beta   90.00
_cell.angle_gamma   90.00
#
_symmetry.space_group_name_H-M   'P 1'
#
loop_
_entity.id
_entity.type
_entity.pdbx_description
1 polymer ?
#
loop_
_entity_poly.entity_id
_entity_poly.type
_entity_poly.pdbx_seq_one_letter_code
_entity_poly.pdbx_strand_id
1 'polypeptide(L)'
;GFCHRLTDLENERFNRQDYTLAWLDMKVDKRDEHTKKLVRKLNDYIKIFTDIIECDQYLRDKRDPVFLIISGSCATQCLSRIHNIPTIDSTFIYCASPSKYKKMIDMNTKVVSCVSTERELFNQVHWWTELKCST
;
A
#
# COMPACT_ATOMS: atom_id res chain seq x y z
N GLY A 1 19.34 -8.89 -19.99
CA GLY A 1 19.17 -9.97 -18.99
C GLY A 1 19.72 -9.49 -17.68
N PHE A 2 18.89 -9.44 -16.63
CA PHE A 2 19.33 -9.39 -15.23
C PHE A 2 18.12 -9.67 -14.33
N CYS A 3 17.69 -10.93 -14.31
CA CYS A 3 16.84 -11.46 -13.25
C CYS A 3 17.78 -12.14 -12.26
N HIS A 4 18.18 -11.41 -11.22
CA HIS A 4 18.72 -11.88 -9.94
C HIS A 4 18.80 -10.63 -9.05
N ARG A 5 17.90 -10.54 -8.06
CA ARG A 5 18.15 -9.98 -6.70
C ARG A 5 16.84 -9.70 -5.96
N LEU A 6 16.36 -10.73 -5.27
CA LEU A 6 15.50 -10.60 -4.09
C LEU A 6 16.02 -11.40 -2.89
N THR A 7 17.21 -11.98 -3.02
CA THR A 7 17.93 -12.58 -1.88
C THR A 7 18.65 -11.54 -1.02
N ASP A 8 18.74 -10.29 -1.48
CA ASP A 8 19.50 -9.22 -0.82
C ASP A 8 18.54 -8.27 -0.07
N LEU A 9 17.62 -8.85 0.71
CA LEU A 9 16.61 -8.14 1.50
C LEU A 9 17.18 -7.25 2.63
N GLU A 10 18.49 -7.09 2.73
CA GLU A 10 19.11 -6.46 3.90
C GLU A 10 19.85 -5.15 3.69
N ASN A 11 20.18 -4.61 2.50
CA ASN A 11 20.99 -3.37 2.54
C ASN A 11 20.88 -2.23 1.52
N GLU A 12 20.33 -2.32 0.28
CA GLU A 12 20.52 -1.17 -0.64
C GLU A 12 19.42 -0.84 -1.66
N ARG A 13 18.23 -1.46 -1.64
CA ARG A 13 17.42 -1.56 -2.87
C ARG A 13 15.93 -1.21 -2.82
N PHE A 14 15.50 -0.31 -1.94
CA PHE A 14 14.20 0.36 -2.14
C PHE A 14 14.30 1.84 -2.48
N ASN A 15 15.41 2.24 -3.11
CA ASN A 15 15.54 3.56 -3.74
C ASN A 15 15.31 3.48 -5.26
N ARG A 16 14.21 2.85 -5.69
CA ARG A 16 13.68 3.08 -7.05
C ARG A 16 12.96 4.43 -7.01
N GLN A 17 13.61 5.45 -7.54
CA GLN A 17 13.30 6.88 -7.39
C GLN A 17 11.92 7.36 -7.90
N ASP A 18 11.03 6.47 -8.36
CA ASP A 18 9.84 6.86 -9.11
C ASP A 18 8.48 6.54 -8.44
N TYR A 19 8.47 5.87 -7.27
CA TYR A 19 7.21 5.50 -6.59
C TYR A 19 7.27 5.70 -5.08
N THR A 20 6.23 6.32 -4.52
CA THR A 20 6.05 6.45 -3.06
C THR A 20 5.14 5.32 -2.55
N LEU A 21 5.52 4.64 -1.48
CA LEU A 21 4.61 3.74 -0.75
C LEU A 21 3.97 4.51 0.41
N ALA A 22 2.64 4.44 0.54
CA ALA A 22 1.89 5.04 1.63
C ALA A 22 0.99 4.01 2.31
N TRP A 23 0.80 4.09 3.63
CA TRP A 23 -0.12 3.23 4.37
C TRP A 23 -1.06 4.06 5.25
N LEU A 24 -2.37 3.99 4.98
CA LEU A 24 -3.42 4.52 5.86
C LEU A 24 -3.95 3.47 6.85
N ASP A 25 -3.66 3.68 8.13
CA ASP A 25 -4.16 2.86 9.23
C ASP A 25 -4.38 3.70 10.50
N MET A 26 -5.64 4.06 10.76
CA MET A 26 -6.05 4.83 11.94
C MET A 26 -5.82 4.11 13.28
N LYS A 27 -5.42 2.83 13.25
CA LYS A 27 -5.18 2.01 14.44
C LYS A 27 -3.77 1.45 14.48
N VAL A 28 -2.83 1.96 13.67
CA VAL A 28 -1.44 1.43 13.62
C VAL A 28 -0.79 1.37 15.01
N ASP A 29 -1.02 2.38 15.85
CA ASP A 29 -0.49 2.44 17.22
C ASP A 29 -1.13 1.42 18.17
N LYS A 30 -2.34 0.96 17.83
CA LYS A 30 -3.12 -0.02 18.59
C LYS A 30 -2.98 -1.43 18.01
N ARG A 31 -2.26 -1.61 16.90
CA ARG A 31 -1.96 -2.93 16.36
C ARG A 31 -0.87 -3.61 17.16
N ASP A 32 -0.87 -4.94 17.05
CA ASP A 32 0.13 -5.79 17.66
C ASP A 32 1.56 -5.45 17.18
N GLU A 33 2.55 -5.83 17.98
CA GLU A 33 3.95 -5.59 17.67
C GLU A 33 4.41 -6.28 16.37
N HIS A 34 3.70 -7.30 15.87
CA HIS A 34 4.03 -7.94 14.60
C HIS A 34 3.71 -7.01 13.43
N THR A 35 2.51 -6.41 13.41
CA THR A 35 2.15 -5.41 12.39
C THR A 35 3.04 -4.17 12.50
N LYS A 36 3.39 -3.72 13.71
CA LYS A 36 4.35 -2.62 13.88
C LYS A 36 5.75 -2.98 13.40
N LYS A 37 6.21 -4.22 13.61
CA LYS A 37 7.49 -4.71 13.08
C LYS A 37 7.48 -4.83 11.56
N LEU A 38 6.39 -5.31 10.96
CA LEU A 38 6.18 -5.33 9.52
C LEU A 38 6.27 -3.92 8.95
N VAL A 39 5.51 -2.99 9.55
CA VAL A 39 5.53 -1.58 9.20
C VAL A 39 6.94 -1.03 9.35
N ARG A 40 7.66 -1.29 10.45
CA ARG A 40 9.06 -0.90 10.67
C ARG A 40 10.03 -1.47 9.63
N LYS A 41 9.84 -2.72 9.19
CA LYS A 41 10.64 -3.32 8.09
C LYS A 41 10.37 -2.65 6.74
N LEU A 42 9.18 -2.09 6.55
CA LEU A 42 8.82 -1.28 5.39
C LEU A 42 9.15 0.21 5.58
N ASN A 43 9.37 0.67 6.82
CA ASN A 43 9.35 2.07 7.30
C ASN A 43 10.48 2.95 6.77
N ASP A 44 11.60 2.35 6.35
CA ASP A 44 12.64 3.13 5.69
C ASP A 44 12.16 3.70 4.34
N TYR A 45 11.01 3.22 3.83
CA TYR A 45 10.46 3.57 2.51
C TYR A 45 8.94 3.79 2.46
N ILE A 46 8.21 3.67 3.58
CA ILE A 46 6.76 3.84 3.62
C ILE A 46 6.33 5.04 4.47
N LYS A 47 5.43 5.85 3.92
CA LYS A 47 4.78 6.94 4.65
C LYS A 47 3.50 6.42 5.32
N ILE A 48 3.46 6.42 6.65
CA ILE A 48 2.29 5.97 7.42
C ILE A 48 1.40 7.16 7.76
N PHE A 49 0.09 6.96 7.63
CA PHE A 49 -0.95 7.91 8.01
C PHE A 49 -1.90 7.26 9.00
N THR A 50 -2.19 7.97 10.10
CA THR A 50 -3.21 7.60 11.08
C THR A 50 -4.47 8.44 10.97
N ASP A 51 -4.45 9.44 10.10
CA ASP A 51 -5.57 10.32 9.78
C ASP A 51 -5.88 10.32 8.28
N ILE A 52 -7.16 10.23 7.93
CA ILE A 52 -7.60 10.14 6.53
C ILE A 52 -7.53 11.48 5.80
N ILE A 53 -7.69 12.60 6.49
CA ILE A 53 -7.62 13.94 5.92
C ILE A 53 -6.17 14.30 5.61
N GLU A 54 -5.25 14.00 6.53
CA GLU A 54 -3.81 14.17 6.30
C GLU A 54 -3.34 13.31 5.11
N CYS A 55 -3.79 12.05 5.06
CA CYS A 55 -3.50 11.15 3.94
C CYS A 55 -4.03 11.70 2.61
N ASP A 56 -5.29 12.14 2.55
CA ASP A 56 -5.91 12.70 1.34
C ASP A 56 -5.18 13.95 0.85
N GLN A 57 -4.83 14.88 1.76
CA GLN A 57 -4.06 16.08 1.43
C GLN A 57 -2.68 15.73 0.86
N TYR A 58 -1.94 14.86 1.53
CA TYR A 58 -0.64 14.41 1.06
C TYR A 58 -0.71 13.79 -0.34
N LEU A 59 -1.69 12.91 -0.57
CA LEU A 59 -1.86 12.24 -1.86
C LEU A 59 -2.19 13.24 -2.97
N ARG A 60 -2.98 14.29 -2.70
CA ARG A 60 -3.31 15.33 -3.69
C ARG A 60 -2.13 16.25 -4.02
N ASP A 61 -1.30 16.56 -3.04
CA ASP A 61 -0.17 17.47 -3.20
C ASP A 61 1.07 16.79 -3.82
N LYS A 62 1.07 15.45 -3.85
CA LYS A 62 2.12 14.66 -4.48
C LYS A 62 2.11 14.83 -6.00
N ARG A 63 3.30 14.70 -6.60
CA ARG A 63 3.49 14.64 -8.06
C ARG A 63 3.80 13.23 -8.52
N ASP A 64 4.57 12.50 -7.72
CA ASP A 64 4.98 11.14 -8.05
C ASP A 64 3.85 10.15 -7.78
N PRO A 65 3.77 9.06 -8.56
CA PRO A 65 2.79 8.02 -8.33
C PRO A 65 2.97 7.35 -6.96
N VAL A 66 1.83 6.99 -6.36
CA VAL A 66 1.74 6.41 -5.02
C VAL A 66 1.09 5.04 -5.08
N PHE A 67 1.72 4.07 -4.42
CA PHE A 67 1.08 2.82 -4.03
C PHE A 67 0.51 2.99 -2.62
N LEU A 68 -0.80 2.85 -2.50
CA LEU A 68 -1.52 3.06 -1.25
C LEU A 68 -1.93 1.74 -0.63
N ILE A 69 -1.53 1.50 0.62
CA ILE A 69 -2.01 0.41 1.46
C ILE A 69 -3.08 0.98 2.39
N ILE A 70 -4.23 0.32 2.49
CA ILE A 70 -5.34 0.77 3.34
C ILE A 70 -5.73 -0.37 4.27
N SER A 71 -5.82 -0.08 5.57
CA SER A 71 -6.41 -1.04 6.50
C SER A 71 -7.89 -1.26 6.18
N GLY A 72 -8.40 -2.48 6.35
CA GLY A 72 -9.83 -2.76 6.14
C GLY A 72 -10.75 -1.82 6.93
N SER A 73 -10.32 -1.38 8.12
CA SER A 73 -11.09 -0.42 8.93
C SER A 73 -11.27 0.95 8.27
N CYS A 74 -10.34 1.34 7.41
CA CYS A 74 -10.35 2.61 6.67
C CYS A 74 -10.93 2.47 5.26
N ALA A 75 -11.00 1.25 4.70
CA ALA A 75 -11.35 1.00 3.31
C ALA A 75 -12.71 1.61 2.92
N THR A 76 -13.75 1.46 3.75
CA THR A 76 -15.08 2.01 3.41
C THR A 76 -15.08 3.53 3.26
N GLN A 77 -14.37 4.24 4.15
CA GLN A 77 -14.32 5.71 4.15
C GLN A 77 -13.31 6.25 3.12
N CYS A 78 -12.25 5.51 2.85
CA CYS A 78 -11.14 5.93 1.99
C CYS A 78 -11.43 5.66 0.52
N LEU A 79 -12.01 4.51 0.15
CA LEU A 79 -12.23 4.13 -1.25
C LEU A 79 -13.08 5.16 -2.03
N SER A 80 -14.09 5.73 -1.39
CA SER A 80 -14.93 6.78 -2.01
C SER A 80 -14.19 8.10 -2.26
N ARG A 81 -13.12 8.38 -1.50
CA ARG A 81 -12.33 9.62 -1.60
C ARG A 81 -11.18 9.50 -2.60
N ILE A 82 -10.54 8.33 -2.65
CA ILE A 82 -9.32 8.13 -3.42
C ILE A 82 -9.54 7.82 -4.89
N HIS A 83 -10.74 7.40 -5.29
CA HIS A 83 -11.06 7.02 -6.66
C HIS A 83 -10.60 8.09 -7.67
N ASN A 84 -10.80 9.37 -7.33
CA ASN A 84 -10.49 10.50 -8.20
C ASN A 84 -9.09 11.10 -8.03
N ILE A 85 -8.23 10.55 -7.17
CA ILE A 85 -6.89 11.13 -6.90
C ILE A 85 -5.88 10.59 -7.93
N PRO A 86 -5.37 11.41 -8.87
CA PRO A 86 -4.57 10.90 -10.01
C PRO A 86 -3.23 10.29 -9.62
N THR A 87 -2.63 10.76 -8.53
CA THR A 87 -1.34 10.28 -8.02
C THR A 87 -1.40 8.86 -7.49
N ILE A 88 -2.59 8.34 -7.17
CA ILE A 88 -2.74 6.95 -6.73
C ILE A 88 -2.77 6.06 -7.97
N ASP A 89 -1.66 5.38 -8.22
CA ASP A 89 -1.59 4.37 -9.27
C ASP A 89 -2.35 3.11 -8.85
N SER A 90 -2.09 2.64 -7.63
CA SER A 90 -2.57 1.34 -7.17
C SER A 90 -2.83 1.31 -5.67
N THR A 91 -3.85 0.57 -5.28
CA THR A 91 -4.31 0.44 -3.89
C THR A 91 -4.39 -1.03 -3.48
N PHE A 92 -3.86 -1.34 -2.30
CA PHE A 92 -3.91 -2.65 -1.66
C PHE A 92 -4.69 -2.54 -0.35
N ILE A 93 -5.65 -3.42 -0.12
CA ILE A 93 -6.42 -3.44 1.13
C ILE A 93 -5.88 -4.54 2.04
N TYR A 94 -5.42 -4.18 3.22
CA TYR A 94 -4.99 -5.13 4.25
C TYR A 94 -6.10 -5.33 5.29
N CYS A 95 -6.80 -6.47 5.20
CA CYS A 95 -8.00 -6.75 5.99
C CYS A 95 -8.13 -8.23 6.36
N ALA A 96 -8.45 -8.51 7.63
CA ALA A 96 -8.75 -9.86 8.11
C ALA A 96 -10.01 -10.50 7.49
N SER A 97 -10.84 -9.74 6.78
CA SER A 97 -12.05 -10.25 6.12
C SER A 97 -12.20 -9.69 4.70
N PRO A 98 -11.36 -10.12 3.74
CA PRO A 98 -11.37 -9.59 2.38
C PRO A 98 -12.72 -9.71 1.66
N SER A 99 -13.45 -10.79 1.93
CA SER A 99 -14.78 -11.07 1.37
C SER A 99 -15.79 -9.94 1.63
N LYS A 100 -15.64 -9.21 2.74
CA LYS A 100 -16.49 -8.05 3.09
C LYS A 100 -16.38 -6.91 2.08
N TYR A 101 -15.23 -6.77 1.42
CA TYR A 101 -14.92 -5.65 0.53
C TYR A 101 -15.03 -6.00 -0.95
N LYS A 102 -15.38 -7.24 -1.30
CA LYS A 102 -15.41 -7.72 -2.70
C LYS A 102 -16.17 -6.78 -3.63
N LYS A 103 -17.42 -6.43 -3.31
CA LYS A 103 -18.22 -5.51 -4.13
C LYS A 103 -17.59 -4.12 -4.29
N MET A 104 -16.92 -3.61 -3.25
CA MET A 104 -16.26 -2.31 -3.30
C MET A 104 -14.99 -2.36 -4.15
N ILE A 105 -14.26 -3.47 -4.10
CA ILE A 105 -13.08 -3.72 -4.94
C ILE A 105 -13.49 -3.76 -6.41
N ASP A 106 -14.54 -4.52 -6.73
CA ASP A 106 -15.04 -4.66 -8.11
C ASP A 106 -15.46 -3.30 -8.72
N MET A 107 -15.84 -2.32 -7.89
CA MET A 107 -16.24 -0.98 -8.31
C MET A 107 -15.08 0.03 -8.37
N ASN A 108 -13.89 -0.32 -7.88
CA ASN A 108 -12.75 0.59 -7.80
C ASN A 108 -11.57 0.08 -8.62
N THR A 109 -11.38 0.65 -9.81
CA THR A 109 -10.30 0.28 -10.76
C THR A 109 -8.89 0.42 -10.21
N LYS A 110 -8.69 1.27 -9.21
CA LYS A 110 -7.38 1.47 -8.53
C LYS A 110 -7.09 0.40 -7.48
N VAL A 111 -8.07 -0.40 -7.07
CA VAL A 111 -7.85 -1.44 -6.06
C VAL A 111 -7.37 -2.70 -6.75
N VAL A 112 -6.12 -3.07 -6.48
CA VAL A 112 -5.46 -4.22 -7.07
C VAL A 112 -5.85 -5.50 -6.34
N SER A 113 -5.79 -5.49 -5.01
CA SER A 113 -6.11 -6.67 -4.22
C SER A 113 -6.52 -6.32 -2.79
N CYS A 114 -7.21 -7.28 -2.16
CA CYS A 114 -7.50 -7.26 -0.74
C CYS A 114 -7.00 -8.57 -0.12
N VAL A 115 -6.10 -8.45 0.84
CA VAL A 115 -5.34 -9.55 1.42
C VAL A 115 -5.43 -9.53 2.93
N SER A 116 -5.25 -10.69 3.55
CA SER A 116 -5.44 -10.86 5.00
C SER A 116 -4.15 -11.15 5.74
N THR A 117 -3.13 -11.64 5.04
CA THR A 117 -1.83 -11.97 5.62
C THR A 117 -0.75 -10.99 5.17
N GLU A 118 0.25 -10.81 6.02
CA GLU A 118 1.43 -10.01 5.72
C GLU A 118 2.16 -10.51 4.47
N ARG A 119 2.36 -11.83 4.39
CA ARG A 119 3.05 -12.48 3.27
C ARG A 119 2.34 -12.20 1.94
N GLU A 120 1.01 -12.28 1.92
CA GLU A 120 0.24 -11.93 0.73
C GLU A 120 0.41 -10.46 0.35
N LEU A 121 0.33 -9.55 1.32
CA LEU A 121 0.53 -8.11 1.07
C LEU A 121 1.91 -7.84 0.48
N PHE A 122 2.95 -8.40 1.08
CA PHE A 122 4.33 -8.26 0.60
C PHE A 122 4.47 -8.78 -0.83
N ASN A 123 3.98 -10.00 -1.09
CA ASN A 123 4.04 -10.60 -2.42
C ASN A 123 3.29 -9.77 -3.46
N GLN A 124 2.12 -9.24 -3.12
CA GLN A 124 1.29 -8.44 -4.03
C GLN A 124 1.94 -7.11 -4.36
N VAL A 125 2.40 -6.36 -3.34
CA VAL A 125 3.09 -5.07 -3.56
C VAL A 125 4.36 -5.30 -4.36
N HIS A 126 5.15 -6.29 -3.98
CA HIS A 126 6.38 -6.64 -4.66
C HIS A 126 6.14 -7.02 -6.13
N TRP A 127 5.25 -7.98 -6.40
CA TRP A 127 4.91 -8.39 -7.75
C TRP A 127 4.42 -7.22 -8.61
N TRP A 128 3.57 -6.37 -8.04
CA TRP A 128 3.03 -5.21 -8.75
C TRP A 128 4.13 -4.20 -9.12
N THR A 129 5.08 -3.98 -8.21
CA THR A 129 6.24 -3.10 -8.48
C THR A 129 7.12 -3.66 -9.60
N GLU A 130 7.33 -4.98 -9.67
CA GLU A 130 8.08 -5.60 -10.76
C GLU A 130 7.39 -5.42 -12.11
N LEU A 131 6.08 -5.60 -12.14
CA LEU A 131 5.28 -5.49 -13.36
C LEU A 131 5.32 -4.07 -13.92
N LYS A 132 5.18 -3.06 -13.06
CA LYS A 132 5.24 -1.63 -13.42
C LYS A 132 6.62 -1.13 -13.83
N CYS A 133 7.69 -1.79 -13.37
CA CYS A 133 9.05 -1.43 -13.78
C CYS A 133 9.53 -2.20 -15.03
N SER A 134 8.74 -3.16 -15.52
CA SER A 134 9.04 -3.95 -16.73
C SER A 134 8.31 -3.45 -17.98
N THR A 135 7.49 -2.41 -17.83
CA THR A 135 6.68 -1.77 -18.89
C THR A 135 7.19 -0.36 -19.12
#